data_AF-A0A8C4P8B1-F1
#
_entry.id   AF-A0A8C4P8B1-F1
#
_cell.length_a   1.000
_cell.length_b   1.000
_cell.length_c   1.000
_cell.angle_alpha   90.00
_cell.angle_beta   90.00
_cell.angle_gamma   90.00
#
_symmetry.space_group_name_H-M   'P 1'
#
loop_
_entity.id
_entity.type
_entity.pdbx_description
1 polymer ?
#
loop_
_entity_poly.entity_id
_entity_poly.type
_entity_poly.pdbx_seq_one_letter_code
_entity_poly.pdbx_strand_id
1 'polypeptide(L)'
;LQGVAFEIGLETCLPMRNRPKSAGLDLLWPHKERTLEPDSHHLVSMGLAIALPQGYYGCMVPCTSLALWGVDIIAGVIDSNYLEEVKVVIHYTRSQPL
;
A
#
# COMPACT_ATOMS: atom_id res chain seq x y z
N LEU A 1 -4.41 10.18 -12.89
CA LEU A 1 -4.36 8.99 -13.77
C LEU A 1 -5.74 8.89 -14.40
N GLN A 2 -5.84 8.86 -15.73
CA GLN A 2 -7.15 8.79 -16.38
C GLN A 2 -7.76 7.41 -16.11
N GLY A 3 -9.02 7.36 -15.67
CA GLY A 3 -9.74 6.11 -15.41
C GLY A 3 -9.42 5.39 -14.10
N VAL A 4 -8.66 6.00 -13.19
CA VAL A 4 -8.47 5.48 -11.82
C VAL A 4 -9.28 6.32 -10.84
N ALA A 5 -10.08 5.66 -10.00
CA ALA A 5 -10.84 6.31 -8.93
C ALA A 5 -10.54 5.66 -7.58
N PHE A 6 -10.69 6.45 -6.52
CA PHE A 6 -10.44 6.04 -5.14
C PHE A 6 -11.69 6.26 -4.30
N GLU A 7 -12.03 5.28 -3.47
CA GLU A 7 -12.94 5.43 -2.35
C GLU A 7 -12.09 5.37 -1.07
N ILE A 8 -12.20 6.39 -0.20
CA ILE A 8 -11.35 6.54 0.99
C ILE A 8 -12.16 6.46 2.28
N GLY A 9 -11.64 5.76 3.26
CA GLY A 9 -12.15 5.75 4.63
C GLY A 9 -11.75 7.00 5.43
N LEU A 10 -12.40 7.21 6.57
CA LEU A 10 -12.26 8.42 7.39
C LEU A 10 -10.83 8.70 7.88
N GLU A 11 -10.06 7.65 8.18
CA GLU A 11 -8.68 7.75 8.69
C GLU A 11 -7.61 7.66 7.59
N THR A 12 -8.01 7.76 6.31
CA THR A 12 -7.12 7.53 5.16
C THR A 12 -6.93 8.79 4.34
N CYS A 13 -5.70 9.06 3.91
CA CYS A 13 -5.40 10.14 2.98
C CYS A 13 -5.48 9.66 1.53
N LEU A 14 -5.87 10.56 0.62
CA LEU A 14 -5.81 10.27 -0.81
C LEU A 14 -4.37 9.94 -1.23
N PRO A 15 -4.16 8.94 -2.09
CA PRO A 15 -2.84 8.66 -2.65
C PRO A 15 -2.33 9.84 -3.47
N MET A 16 -1.08 10.23 -3.27
CA MET A 16 -0.50 11.43 -3.89
C MET A 16 0.82 11.13 -4.59
N ARG A 17 1.15 11.92 -5.61
CA ARG A 17 2.50 11.88 -6.17
C ARG A 17 3.47 12.62 -5.25
N ASN A 18 4.53 11.96 -4.82
CA ASN A 18 5.64 12.59 -4.11
C ASN A 18 6.27 13.74 -4.91
N ARG A 19 6.39 13.53 -6.24
CA ARG A 19 6.91 14.51 -7.20
C ARG A 19 6.01 14.58 -8.43
N PRO A 20 5.91 15.75 -9.11
CA PRO A 20 4.98 15.94 -10.24
C PRO A 20 5.02 14.87 -11.34
N LYS A 21 6.19 14.26 -11.58
CA LYS A 21 6.41 13.25 -12.63
C LYS A 21 6.70 11.84 -12.09
N SER A 22 6.41 11.57 -10.82
CA SER A 22 6.56 10.22 -10.26
C SER A 22 5.68 9.24 -11.04
N ALA A 23 6.10 8.00 -11.22
CA ALA A 23 5.29 6.99 -11.89
C ALA A 23 4.11 6.56 -11.00
N GLY A 24 4.41 6.23 -9.73
CA GLY A 24 3.45 5.78 -8.73
C GLY A 24 2.76 6.91 -7.95
N LEU A 25 1.88 6.47 -7.06
CA LEU A 25 1.26 7.27 -6.02
C LEU A 25 1.73 6.69 -4.68
N ASP A 26 2.08 7.57 -3.75
CA ASP A 26 2.43 7.19 -2.39
C ASP A 26 1.14 6.95 -1.60
N LEU A 27 1.09 5.83 -0.91
CA LEU A 27 0.02 5.49 0.04
C LEU A 27 0.57 5.58 1.46
N LEU A 28 -0.27 6.00 2.39
CA LEU A 28 0.04 6.03 3.82
C LEU A 28 -0.72 4.92 4.53
N TRP A 29 -0.05 4.24 5.45
CA TRP A 29 -0.72 3.32 6.37
C TRP A 29 -1.68 4.14 7.26
N PRO A 30 -3.00 3.88 7.23
CA PRO A 30 -3.99 4.72 7.91
C PRO A 30 -3.94 4.65 9.44
N HIS A 31 -3.52 3.51 10.00
CA HIS A 31 -3.42 3.31 11.45
C HIS A 31 -2.25 4.09 12.09
N LYS A 32 -2.54 4.80 13.19
CA LYS A 32 -1.55 5.58 13.95
C LYS A 32 -0.59 4.69 14.73
N GLU A 33 -1.14 3.69 15.41
CA GLU A 33 -0.39 2.65 16.11
C GLU A 33 -0.06 1.54 15.12
N ARG A 34 1.24 1.24 15.02
CA ARG A 34 1.79 0.27 14.09
C ARG A 34 2.86 -0.49 14.85
N THR A 35 2.68 -1.79 14.94
CA THR A 35 3.71 -2.68 15.47
C THR A 35 3.96 -3.75 14.43
N LEU A 36 5.23 -3.87 14.02
CA LEU A 36 5.65 -4.96 13.16
C LEU A 36 6.50 -5.92 13.98
N GLU A 37 5.95 -7.11 14.22
CA GLU A 37 6.69 -8.20 14.85
C GLU A 37 7.88 -8.60 13.97
N PRO A 38 9.06 -8.84 14.57
CA PRO A 38 10.25 -9.32 13.88
C PRO A 38 9.99 -10.54 13.00
N ASP A 39 10.62 -10.56 11.83
CA ASP A 39 10.61 -11.67 10.86
C ASP A 39 9.22 -12.28 10.61
N SER A 40 8.20 -11.42 10.48
CA SER A 40 6.80 -11.84 10.41
C SER A 40 6.05 -11.17 9.26
N HIS A 41 4.98 -11.84 8.82
CA HIS A 41 4.05 -11.32 7.82
C HIS A 41 2.87 -10.62 8.48
N HIS A 42 2.49 -9.46 7.95
CA HIS A 42 1.41 -8.63 8.48
C HIS A 42 0.44 -8.29 7.36
N LEU A 43 -0.85 -8.60 7.56
CA LEU A 43 -1.91 -8.15 6.66
C LEU A 43 -2.33 -6.74 7.07
N VAL A 44 -2.16 -5.78 6.17
CA VAL A 44 -2.44 -4.38 6.41
C VAL A 44 -3.60 -3.92 5.55
N SER A 45 -4.65 -3.44 6.20
CA SER A 45 -5.75 -2.70 5.56
C SER A 45 -5.30 -1.27 5.25
N MET A 46 -5.42 -0.86 3.99
CA MET A 46 -4.98 0.45 3.51
C MET A 46 -6.08 1.52 3.61
N GLY A 47 -7.27 1.18 4.08
CA GLY A 47 -8.36 2.13 4.32
C GLY A 47 -8.93 2.77 3.05
N LEU A 48 -8.65 2.20 1.88
CA LEU A 48 -9.16 2.67 0.60
C LEU A 48 -9.44 1.51 -0.36
N ALA A 49 -10.38 1.72 -1.26
CA ALA A 49 -10.62 0.88 -2.43
C ALA A 49 -10.19 1.61 -3.70
N ILE A 50 -9.77 0.87 -4.74
CA ILE A 50 -9.29 1.44 -6.00
C ILE A 50 -10.08 0.82 -7.15
N ALA A 51 -10.76 1.66 -7.93
CA ALA A 51 -11.28 1.25 -9.22
C ALA A 51 -10.22 1.50 -10.30
N LEU A 52 -9.74 0.44 -10.94
CA LEU A 52 -8.76 0.49 -12.02
C LEU A 52 -9.45 0.27 -13.39
N PRO A 53 -8.90 0.81 -14.49
CA PRO A 53 -9.37 0.46 -15.82
C PRO A 53 -9.26 -1.06 -16.07
N GLN A 54 -10.23 -1.61 -16.80
CA GLN A 54 -10.22 -3.03 -17.16
C GLN A 54 -8.94 -3.43 -17.91
N GLY A 55 -8.36 -4.57 -17.55
CA GLY A 55 -7.12 -5.08 -18.14
C GLY A 55 -5.84 -4.51 -17.54
N TYR A 56 -5.95 -3.69 -16.49
CA TYR A 56 -4.83 -3.19 -15.69
C TYR A 56 -4.83 -3.81 -14.29
N TYR A 57 -3.68 -3.75 -13.64
CA TYR A 57 -3.52 -4.05 -12.22
C TYR A 57 -2.72 -2.93 -11.55
N GLY A 58 -2.97 -2.74 -10.26
CA GLY A 58 -2.15 -1.91 -9.38
C GLY A 58 -1.00 -2.74 -8.81
N CYS A 59 0.18 -2.13 -8.71
CA CYS A 59 1.34 -2.75 -8.08
C CYS A 59 1.79 -1.89 -6.91
N MET A 60 1.65 -2.40 -5.70
CA MET A 60 2.19 -1.79 -4.50
C MET A 60 3.60 -2.32 -4.26
N VAL A 61 4.53 -1.38 -4.09
CA VAL A 61 5.94 -1.64 -3.82
C VAL A 61 6.39 -0.80 -2.63
N PRO A 62 7.31 -1.30 -1.80
CA PRO A 62 7.85 -0.49 -0.71
C PRO A 62 8.61 0.70 -1.28
N CYS A 63 8.45 1.88 -0.66
CA CYS A 63 9.38 2.98 -0.88
C CYS A 63 10.80 2.51 -0.52
N THR A 64 11.82 2.97 -1.25
CA THR A 64 13.21 2.53 -1.02
C THR A 64 13.65 2.71 0.44
N SER A 65 13.21 3.77 1.12
CA SER A 65 13.49 3.98 2.55
C SER A 65 12.86 2.91 3.44
N LEU A 66 11.65 2.43 3.13
CA LEU A 66 10.98 1.35 3.85
C LEU A 66 11.67 0.02 3.59
N ALA A 67 12.06 -0.26 2.34
CA ALA A 67 12.82 -1.46 1.99
C ALA A 67 14.18 -1.51 2.72
N LEU A 68 14.91 -0.38 2.79
CA LEU A 68 16.13 -0.26 3.60
C LEU A 68 15.87 -0.43 5.11
N TRP A 69 14.65 -0.17 5.55
CA TRP A 69 14.18 -0.41 6.91
C TRP A 69 13.65 -1.82 7.16
N GLY A 70 13.77 -2.72 6.18
CA GLY A 70 13.35 -4.13 6.32
C GLY A 70 11.85 -4.33 6.14
N VAL A 71 11.15 -3.41 5.48
CA VAL A 71 9.74 -3.56 5.12
C VAL A 71 9.66 -3.95 3.65
N ASP A 72 9.17 -5.16 3.38
CA ASP A 72 8.90 -5.65 2.02
C ASP A 72 7.40 -5.86 1.80
N ILE A 73 6.94 -5.81 0.56
CA ILE A 73 5.56 -6.14 0.18
C ILE A 73 5.58 -7.45 -0.59
N ILE A 74 5.06 -8.50 0.04
CA ILE A 74 5.04 -9.85 -0.53
C ILE A 74 3.73 -10.17 -1.25
N ALA A 75 2.67 -9.40 -1.01
CA ALA A 75 1.43 -9.43 -1.78
C ALA A 75 0.90 -7.99 -1.96
N GLY A 76 1.17 -7.42 -3.14
CA GLY A 76 0.84 -6.03 -3.49
C GLY A 76 0.15 -5.86 -4.85
N VAL A 77 -0.36 -6.95 -5.44
CA VAL A 77 -1.11 -6.90 -6.71
C VAL A 77 -2.58 -6.58 -6.42
N ILE A 78 -3.12 -5.60 -7.13
CA ILE A 78 -4.52 -5.16 -7.02
C ILE A 78 -5.16 -5.33 -8.40
N ASP A 79 -6.04 -6.31 -8.55
CA ASP A 79 -6.71 -6.56 -9.81
C ASP A 79 -7.81 -5.52 -10.11
N SER A 80 -8.09 -5.28 -11.38
CA SER A 80 -9.13 -4.30 -11.79
C SER A 80 -10.55 -4.66 -11.39
N ASN A 81 -10.82 -5.93 -11.06
CA ASN A 81 -12.10 -6.39 -10.51
C ASN A 81 -12.10 -6.46 -8.96
N TYR A 82 -11.00 -6.11 -8.31
CA TYR A 82 -10.91 -6.03 -6.86
C TYR A 82 -11.39 -4.64 -6.41
N LEU A 83 -12.67 -4.57 -6.02
CA LEU A 83 -13.34 -3.31 -5.65
C LEU A 83 -13.48 -3.13 -4.14
N GLU A 84 -13.00 -4.10 -3.36
CA GLU A 84 -12.99 -4.03 -1.90
C GLU A 84 -11.82 -3.17 -1.39
N GLU A 85 -11.75 -3.02 -0.07
CA GLU A 85 -10.62 -2.36 0.57
C GLU A 85 -9.30 -3.05 0.17
N VAL A 86 -8.34 -2.27 -0.30
CA VAL A 86 -6.99 -2.73 -0.59
C VAL A 86 -6.34 -3.22 0.69
N LYS A 87 -5.90 -4.47 0.66
CA LYS A 87 -5.08 -5.08 1.70
C LYS A 87 -3.76 -5.51 1.11
N VAL A 88 -2.68 -5.29 1.85
CA VAL A 88 -1.33 -5.72 1.46
C VAL A 88 -0.74 -6.61 2.51
N VAL A 89 0.07 -7.59 2.06
CA VAL A 89 0.87 -8.38 2.99
C VAL A 89 2.28 -7.82 2.99
N ILE A 90 2.72 -7.40 4.17
CA ILE A 90 4.05 -6.88 4.44
C ILE A 90 4.88 -7.97 5.12
N HIS A 91 6.14 -8.14 4.72
CA HIS A 91 7.14 -8.88 5.50
C HIS A 91 8.06 -7.87 6.19
N TYR A 92 8.16 -7.94 7.51
CA TYR A 92 9.12 -7.16 8.26
C TYR A 92 10.33 -8.02 8.62
N THR A 93 11.49 -7.71 8.05
CA THR A 93 12.66 -8.60 8.01
C THR A 93 13.67 -8.37 9.14
N ARG A 94 13.42 -7.41 10.03
CA ARG A 94 14.36 -7.08 11.12
C ARG A 94 14.11 -7.97 12.34
N SER A 95 15.11 -8.01 13.21
CA SER A 95 15.11 -8.80 14.45
C SER A 95 14.54 -8.06 15.67
N GLN A 96 14.17 -6.79 15.52
CA GLN A 96 13.59 -5.96 16.59
C GLN A 96 12.27 -5.35 16.11
N PRO A 97 11.23 -5.27 16.97
CA PRO A 97 9.95 -4.73 16.57
C PRO A 97 10.07 -3.27 16.13
N LEU A 98 9.24 -2.89 15.16
CA LEU A 98 9.04 -1.49 14.77
C LEU A 98 7.92 -0.86 15.61
#